data_AF-A0A3B9C4L6-F1
#
_entry.id   AF-A0A3B9C4L6-F1
#
_cell.length_a   1.000
_cell.length_b   1.000
_cell.length_c   1.000
_cell.angle_alpha   90.00
_cell.angle_beta   90.00
_cell.angle_gamma   90.00
#
_symmetry.space_group_name_H-M   'P 1'
#
loop_
_entity.id
_entity.type
_entity.pdbx_description
1 polymer ?
#
loop_
_entity_poly.entity_id
_entity_poly.type
_entity_poly.pdbx_seq_one_letter_code
_entity_poly.pdbx_strand_id
1 'polypeptide(L)'
;MARYWWKILCVLILLYVIVMGILIEIPYIPKLKVAIRNLLYHVPMWYVMLFSFLMSFIYAIVYLRKNDEKYDIMSQEFVNTGIWFGCFGMITGMEWAYIQWGAPWSTDPKQV
;
A
#
# COMPACT_ATOMS: atom_id res chain seq x y z
N MET A 1 -28.25 -15.88 1.25
CA MET A 1 -27.08 -16.20 0.41
C MET A 1 -26.00 -15.17 0.67
N ALA A 2 -24.82 -15.58 1.14
CA ALA A 2 -23.71 -14.65 1.30
C ALA A 2 -23.25 -14.17 -0.08
N ARG A 3 -23.22 -12.85 -0.26
CA ARG A 3 -23.01 -12.20 -1.54
C ARG A 3 -21.51 -12.12 -1.82
N TYR A 4 -20.90 -13.20 -2.34
CA TYR A 4 -19.44 -13.29 -2.54
C TYR A 4 -18.89 -12.54 -3.76
N TRP A 5 -19.75 -12.01 -4.64
CA TRP A 5 -19.31 -11.39 -5.91
C TRP A 5 -18.30 -10.27 -5.71
N TRP A 6 -18.40 -9.49 -4.63
CA TRP A 6 -17.47 -8.39 -4.37
C TRP A 6 -16.06 -8.90 -4.00
N LYS A 7 -15.96 -10.06 -3.34
CA LYS A 7 -14.68 -10.70 -3.05
C LYS A 7 -14.02 -11.20 -4.34
N ILE A 8 -14.80 -11.84 -5.20
CA ILE A 8 -14.34 -12.31 -6.52
C ILE A 8 -13.88 -11.12 -7.36
N LEU A 9 -14.67 -10.05 -7.39
CA LEU A 9 -14.32 -8.82 -8.10
C LEU A 9 -13.01 -8.21 -7.58
N CYS A 10 -12.83 -8.12 -6.26
CA CYS A 10 -11.56 -7.67 -5.67
C CYS A 10 -10.37 -8.52 -6.13
N VAL A 11 -10.50 -9.86 -6.11
CA VAL A 11 -9.43 -10.77 -6.56
C VAL A 11 -9.10 -10.53 -8.04
N LEU A 12 -10.12 -10.39 -8.90
CA LEU A 12 -9.93 -10.13 -10.32
C LEU A 12 -9.24 -8.80 -10.58
N ILE A 13 -9.63 -7.73 -9.86
CA ILE A 13 -9.01 -6.42 -9.97
C ILE A 13 -7.54 -6.47 -9.52
N LEU A 14 -7.25 -7.12 -8.40
CA LEU A 14 -5.88 -7.24 -7.90
C LEU A 14 -5.00 -8.04 -8.87
N LEU A 15 -5.50 -9.15 -9.41
CA LEU A 15 -4.80 -9.93 -10.44
C LEU A 15 -4.54 -9.09 -11.69
N TYR A 16 -5.54 -8.33 -12.15
CA TYR A 16 -5.38 -7.43 -13.29
C TYR A 16 -4.30 -6.38 -13.05
N VAL A 17 -4.31 -5.69 -11.89
CA VAL A 17 -3.31 -4.67 -11.55
C VAL A 17 -1.90 -5.28 -11.47
N ILE A 18 -1.77 -6.47 -10.89
CA ILE A 18 -0.48 -7.18 -10.80
C ILE A 18 0.06 -7.49 -12.19
N VAL A 19 -0.75 -8.15 -13.03
CA VAL A 19 -0.37 -8.57 -14.38
C VAL A 19 -0.04 -7.35 -15.25
N MET A 20 -0.89 -6.33 -15.24
CA MET A 20 -0.68 -5.12 -16.04
C MET A 20 0.54 -4.33 -15.57
N GLY A 21 0.82 -4.25 -14.27
CA GLY A 21 2.04 -3.58 -13.79
C GLY A 21 3.34 -4.22 -14.30
N ILE A 22 3.32 -5.53 -14.58
CA ILE A 22 4.45 -6.26 -15.18
C ILE A 22 4.49 -6.06 -16.70
N LEU A 23 3.33 -6.09 -17.36
CA LEU A 23 3.25 -6.09 -18.83
C LEU A 23 3.30 -4.68 -19.45
N ILE A 24 2.91 -3.64 -18.72
CA ILE A 24 2.84 -2.28 -19.28
C ILE A 24 4.20 -1.85 -19.79
N GLU A 25 4.26 -1.26 -20.98
CA GLU A 25 5.50 -0.68 -21.49
C GLU A 25 5.81 0.61 -20.73
N ILE A 26 7.04 0.73 -20.24
CA ILE A 26 7.49 1.92 -19.51
C ILE A 26 8.61 2.57 -20.32
N PRO A 27 8.58 3.91 -20.48
CA PRO A 27 9.67 4.63 -21.14
C PRO A 27 11.02 4.29 -20.48
N TYR A 28 12.02 4.01 -21.31
CA TYR A 28 13.34 3.64 -20.83
C TYR A 28 14.04 4.84 -20.20
N ILE A 29 14.33 4.73 -18.91
CA ILE A 29 15.11 5.72 -18.17
C ILE A 29 16.47 5.07 -17.83
N PRO A 30 17.60 5.55 -18.38
CA PRO A 30 18.91 4.88 -18.24
C PRO A 30 19.32 4.57 -16.80
N LYS A 31 18.95 5.44 -15.86
CA LYS A 31 19.27 5.28 -14.42
C LYS A 31 18.41 4.22 -13.72
N LEU A 32 17.13 4.09 -14.08
CA LEU A 32 16.18 3.19 -13.40
C LEU A 32 15.91 1.89 -14.14
N LYS A 33 16.18 1.83 -15.45
CA LYS A 33 15.93 0.68 -16.33
C LYS A 33 14.51 0.13 -16.13
N VAL A 34 14.38 -1.18 -15.87
CA VAL A 34 13.11 -1.88 -15.64
C VAL A 34 12.60 -1.69 -14.19
N ALA A 35 13.47 -1.29 -13.27
CA ALA A 35 13.16 -1.25 -11.84
C ALA A 35 12.21 -0.10 -11.45
N ILE A 36 12.00 0.86 -12.35
CA ILE A 36 10.92 1.87 -12.26
C ILE A 36 9.54 1.24 -12.06
N ARG A 37 9.33 -0.01 -12.50
CA ARG A 37 8.09 -0.79 -12.29
C ARG A 37 7.71 -0.91 -10.82
N ASN A 38 8.68 -0.93 -9.93
CA ASN A 38 8.44 -0.99 -8.49
C ASN A 38 7.53 0.16 -8.00
N LEU A 39 7.60 1.36 -8.60
CA LEU A 39 6.73 2.48 -8.24
C LEU A 39 5.24 2.18 -8.45
N LEU A 40 4.89 1.34 -9.41
CA LEU A 40 3.50 0.95 -9.68
C LEU A 40 2.90 0.12 -8.54
N TYR A 41 3.74 -0.50 -7.71
CA TYR A 41 3.33 -1.31 -6.56
C TYR A 41 3.54 -0.57 -5.25
N HIS A 42 4.71 0.04 -5.09
CA HIS A 42 5.11 0.78 -3.90
C HIS A 42 4.16 1.92 -3.56
N VAL A 43 3.85 2.78 -4.54
CA VAL A 43 3.06 3.99 -4.28
C VAL A 43 1.63 3.65 -3.85
N PRO A 44 0.90 2.72 -4.51
CA PRO A 44 -0.40 2.29 -4.02
C PRO A 44 -0.39 1.69 -2.61
N MET A 45 0.66 0.94 -2.23
CA MET A 45 0.75 0.35 -0.88
C MET A 45 0.73 1.43 0.22
N TRP A 46 1.39 2.57 0.01
CA TRP A 46 1.31 3.70 0.94
C TRP A 46 -0.09 4.28 1.05
N TYR A 47 -0.80 4.43 -0.06
CA TYR A 47 -2.18 4.91 -0.04
C TYR A 47 -3.11 3.95 0.71
N VAL A 48 -2.93 2.63 0.55
CA VAL A 48 -3.69 1.65 1.32
C VAL A 48 -3.37 1.74 2.81
N MET A 49 -2.10 1.91 3.19
CA MET A 49 -1.68 2.11 4.58
C MET A 49 -2.33 3.36 5.18
N LEU A 50 -2.20 4.52 4.51
CA LEU A 50 -2.75 5.79 4.96
C LEU A 50 -4.28 5.72 5.11
N PHE A 51 -4.96 5.14 4.13
CA PHE A 51 -6.40 4.94 4.18
C PHE A 51 -6.79 4.02 5.35
N SER A 52 -6.05 2.94 5.57
CA SER A 52 -6.33 2.00 6.67
C SER A 52 -6.16 2.68 8.03
N PHE A 53 -5.10 3.45 8.23
CA PHE A 53 -4.91 4.20 9.47
C PHE A 53 -5.95 5.32 9.66
N LEU A 54 -6.37 5.99 8.59
CA LEU A 54 -7.47 6.95 8.64
C LEU A 54 -8.78 6.28 9.07
N MET A 55 -9.10 5.11 8.50
CA MET A 55 -10.30 4.36 8.88
C MET A 55 -10.23 3.87 10.32
N SER A 56 -9.07 3.38 10.77
CA SER A 56 -8.86 3.03 12.17
C SER A 56 -9.13 4.21 13.09
N PHE A 57 -8.57 5.39 12.79
CA PHE A 57 -8.81 6.60 13.57
C PHE A 57 -10.29 6.97 13.65
N ILE A 58 -11.00 6.90 12.51
CA ILE A 58 -12.45 7.15 12.46
C ILE A 58 -13.20 6.15 13.34
N TYR A 59 -12.90 4.85 13.24
CA TYR A 59 -13.58 3.82 14.04
C TYR A 59 -13.26 3.91 15.53
N ALA A 60 -12.04 4.32 15.90
CA ALA A 60 -11.69 4.61 17.29
C ALA A 60 -12.55 5.75 17.87
N ILE A 61 -12.76 6.84 17.12
CA ILE A 61 -13.67 7.92 17.53
C ILE A 61 -15.11 7.40 17.67
N VAL A 62 -15.58 6.58 16.72
CA VAL A 62 -16.94 6.02 16.77
C VAL A 62 -17.10 5.09 17.98
N TYR A 63 -16.09 4.28 18.29
CA TYR A 63 -16.06 3.42 19.46
C TYR A 63 -16.19 4.25 20.74
N LEU A 64 -15.38 5.30 20.91
CA LEU A 64 -15.47 6.17 22.10
C LEU A 64 -16.84 6.86 22.25
N ARG A 65 -17.54 7.13 21.14
CA ARG A 65 -18.87 7.76 21.17
C ARG A 65 -20.01 6.78 21.44
N LYS A 66 -19.91 5.55 20.93
CA LYS A 66 -21.01 4.56 20.99
C LYS A 66 -20.80 3.47 22.04
N ASN A 67 -19.55 3.25 22.47
CA ASN A 67 -19.12 2.20 23.39
C ASN A 67 -19.58 0.79 22.96
N ASP A 68 -19.47 0.52 21.65
CA ASP A 68 -19.82 -0.76 21.05
C ASP A 68 -18.54 -1.42 20.51
N GLU A 69 -18.17 -2.56 21.11
CA GLU A 69 -16.96 -3.34 20.83
C GLU A 69 -16.77 -3.65 19.34
N LYS A 70 -17.85 -3.72 18.56
CA LYS A 70 -17.76 -3.91 17.11
C LYS A 70 -16.86 -2.88 16.44
N TYR A 71 -16.94 -1.61 16.87
CA TYR A 71 -16.13 -0.54 16.29
C TYR A 71 -14.68 -0.59 16.73
N ASP A 72 -14.40 -1.13 17.92
CA ASP A 72 -13.04 -1.36 18.39
C ASP A 72 -12.36 -2.45 17.56
N ILE A 73 -13.05 -3.58 17.34
CA ILE A 73 -12.57 -4.66 16.47
C ILE A 73 -12.30 -4.12 15.05
N MET A 74 -13.22 -3.34 14.48
CA MET A 74 -13.00 -2.73 13.17
C MET A 74 -11.76 -1.84 13.15
N SER A 75 -11.57 -0.99 14.17
CA SER A 75 -10.39 -0.14 14.30
C SER A 75 -9.10 -0.97 14.32
N GLN A 76 -9.05 -2.03 15.12
CA GLN A 76 -7.88 -2.90 15.25
C GLN A 76 -7.53 -3.60 13.93
N GLU A 77 -8.53 -4.13 13.21
CA GLU A 77 -8.31 -4.80 11.92
C GLU A 77 -7.78 -3.85 10.84
N PHE A 78 -8.20 -2.58 10.86
CA PHE A 78 -7.64 -1.55 9.99
C PHE A 78 -6.18 -1.23 10.34
N VAL A 79 -5.80 -1.18 11.63
CA VAL A 79 -4.39 -1.02 12.04
C VAL A 79 -3.55 -2.19 11.56
N ASN A 80 -4.00 -3.43 11.81
CA ASN A 80 -3.28 -4.63 11.40
C ASN A 80 -3.02 -4.64 9.90
N THR A 81 -4.05 -4.32 9.10
CA THR A 81 -3.94 -4.21 7.64
C THR A 81 -2.96 -3.09 7.25
N GLY A 82 -3.08 -1.92 7.86
CA GLY A 82 -2.19 -0.78 7.61
C GLY A 82 -0.73 -1.11 7.90
N ILE A 83 -0.42 -1.78 9.00
CA ILE A 83 0.95 -2.18 9.36
C ILE A 83 1.56 -3.08 8.28
N TRP A 84 0.81 -4.09 7.79
CA TRP A 84 1.31 -4.96 6.71
C TRP A 84 1.65 -4.18 5.44
N PHE A 85 0.75 -3.30 4.99
CA PHE A 85 1.01 -2.45 3.83
C PHE A 85 2.15 -1.45 4.06
N GLY A 86 2.31 -0.95 5.28
CA GLY A 86 3.44 -0.10 5.67
C GLY A 86 4.77 -0.84 5.66
N CYS A 87 4.83 -2.09 6.15
CA CYS A 87 6.02 -2.92 6.08
C CYS A 87 6.42 -3.22 4.63
N PHE A 88 5.47 -3.62 3.79
CA PHE A 88 5.74 -3.84 2.36
C PHE A 88 6.11 -2.54 1.64
N GLY A 89 5.45 -1.44 1.97
CA GLY A 89 5.79 -0.09 1.51
C GLY A 89 7.23 0.28 1.86
N MET A 90 7.67 0.04 3.09
CA MET A 90 9.06 0.28 3.49
C MET A 90 10.05 -0.60 2.73
N ILE A 91 9.81 -1.90 2.61
CA ILE A 91 10.71 -2.82 1.90
C ILE A 91 10.88 -2.41 0.43
N THR A 92 9.76 -2.20 -0.26
CA THR A 92 9.75 -1.75 -1.66
C THR A 92 10.32 -0.35 -1.83
N GLY A 93 10.14 0.53 -0.84
CA GLY A 93 10.72 1.88 -0.83
C GLY A 93 12.24 1.88 -0.68
N MET A 94 12.77 1.04 0.21
CA MET A 94 14.20 0.85 0.37
C MET A 94 14.84 0.30 -0.91
N GLU A 95 14.17 -0.62 -1.60
CA GLU A 95 14.64 -1.12 -2.89
C GLU A 95 14.67 0.00 -3.94
N TRP A 96 13.60 0.78 -4.06
CA TRP A 96 13.56 1.93 -4.97
C TRP A 96 14.65 2.95 -4.67
N ALA A 97 14.85 3.27 -3.39
CA ALA A 97 15.88 4.20 -2.95
C ALA A 97 17.29 3.67 -3.29
N TYR A 98 17.53 2.39 -3.07
CA TYR A 98 18.79 1.75 -3.41
C TYR A 98 19.10 1.83 -4.91
N ILE A 99 18.11 1.59 -5.77
CA ILE A 99 18.28 1.68 -7.24
C ILE A 99 18.63 3.11 -7.67
N GLN A 100 18.02 4.11 -7.04
CA GLN A 100 18.12 5.50 -7.49
C GLN A 100 19.29 6.27 -6.83
N TRP A 101 19.66 5.94 -5.59
CA TRP A 101 20.68 6.63 -4.81
C TRP A 101 21.82 5.73 -4.31
N GLY A 102 21.79 4.42 -4.58
CA GLY A 102 22.81 3.47 -4.15
C GLY A 102 22.75 3.10 -2.66
N ALA A 103 21.77 3.62 -1.92
CA ALA A 103 21.54 3.35 -0.50
C ALA A 103 20.03 3.29 -0.21
N PRO A 104 19.57 2.42 0.71
CA PRO A 104 18.15 2.33 1.06
C PRO A 104 17.62 3.62 1.71
N TRP A 105 18.50 4.42 2.29
CA TRP A 105 18.23 5.75 2.84
C TRP A 105 19.40 6.66 2.46
N SER A 106 19.16 7.69 1.67
CA SER A 106 20.17 8.67 1.27
C SER A 106 19.77 10.07 1.74
N THR A 107 20.77 10.92 1.95
CA THR A 107 20.60 12.31 2.39
C THR A 107 20.50 13.29 1.22
N ASP A 108 20.32 12.80 -0.02
CA ASP A 108 20.10 13.63 -1.21
C ASP A 108 18.76 14.39 -1.07
N PRO A 109 18.73 15.73 -1.22
CA PRO A 109 17.50 16.54 -1.12
C PRO A 109 16.36 16.13 -2.07
N LYS A 110 16.63 15.30 -3.07
CA LYS A 110 15.59 14.72 -3.95
C LYS A 110 14.87 13.53 -3.32
N GLN A 111 15.45 12.95 -2.27
CA GLN A 111 14.88 11.85 -1.50
C GLN A 111 14.27 12.34 -0.17
N VAL A 112 14.86 13.35 0.46
CA VAL A 112 14.43 13.93 1.75
C VAL A 112 13.46 15.08 1.58
#